data_AF-A0A803R1V8-F1
#
_entry.id   AF-A0A803R1V8-F1
#
_cell.length_a   1.000
_cell.length_b   1.000
_cell.length_c   1.000
_cell.angle_alpha   90.00
_cell.angle_beta   90.00
_cell.angle_gamma   90.00
#
_symmetry.space_group_name_H-M   'P 1'
#
loop_
_entity.id
_entity.type
_entity.pdbx_description
1 polymer ?
#
loop_
_entity_poly.entity_id
_entity_poly.type
_entity_poly.pdbx_seq_one_letter_code
_entity_poly.pdbx_strand_id
1 'polypeptide(L)'
;MGRKFFVGGNWKCNGTTEEVKKIINTLNEAQVPSQDVVEVVVSPPYVFLPTVKSLLRPDFHVAAQNCWVKKGGAFTGEVSARCLSIWISRGSLLVTLKEDSYWVNPMSLLETRLHMHFHKVEGDCLCW
;
A
#
# COMPACT_ATOMS: atom_id res chain seq x y z
N MET A 1 11.13 -23.91 -1.27
CA MET A 1 11.34 -22.65 -2.03
C MET A 1 11.66 -21.56 -1.01
N GLY A 2 12.73 -20.80 -1.18
CA GLY A 2 13.14 -19.77 -0.20
C GLY A 2 12.18 -18.59 -0.18
N ARG A 3 12.14 -17.84 0.93
CA ARG A 3 11.38 -16.58 1.01
C ARG A 3 11.96 -15.58 0.01
N LYS A 4 11.08 -14.96 -0.79
CA LYS A 4 11.43 -13.90 -1.73
C LYS A 4 11.79 -12.63 -0.96
N PHE A 5 12.79 -11.88 -1.43
CA PHE A 5 13.17 -10.63 -0.77
C PHE A 5 12.12 -9.56 -1.07
N PHE A 6 11.71 -8.78 -0.06
CA PHE A 6 10.63 -7.81 -0.18
C PHE A 6 11.11 -6.43 0.29
N VAL A 7 10.87 -5.40 -0.50
CA VAL A 7 11.24 -4.01 -0.21
C VAL A 7 10.01 -3.11 -0.32
N GLY A 8 9.62 -2.52 0.81
CA GLY A 8 8.51 -1.59 0.91
C GLY A 8 8.98 -0.15 1.10
N GLY A 9 8.44 0.78 0.31
CA GLY A 9 8.66 2.23 0.45
C GLY A 9 7.41 2.95 0.93
N ASN A 10 7.26 3.15 2.24
CA ASN A 10 6.17 3.95 2.82
C ASN A 10 6.52 5.44 2.81
N TRP A 11 5.82 6.24 1.98
CA TRP A 11 6.09 7.67 1.83
C TRP A 11 5.55 8.51 2.99
N LYS A 12 4.76 7.90 3.89
CA LYS A 12 4.07 8.54 5.01
C LYS A 12 3.26 9.73 4.51
N CYS A 13 3.06 10.76 5.34
CA CYS A 13 2.35 11.98 4.97
C CYS A 13 3.27 13.00 4.28
N ASN A 14 3.89 12.63 3.16
CA ASN A 14 4.80 13.51 2.40
C ASN A 14 4.49 13.51 0.90
N GLY A 15 4.86 14.61 0.24
CA GLY A 15 4.86 14.74 -1.21
C GLY A 15 4.01 15.90 -1.73
N THR A 16 4.53 16.62 -2.72
CA THR A 16 3.75 17.40 -3.70
C THR A 16 3.64 16.66 -5.03
N THR A 17 2.81 17.15 -5.96
CA THR A 17 2.69 16.56 -7.31
C THR A 17 4.03 16.49 -8.04
N GLU A 18 4.87 17.53 -7.89
CA GLU A 18 6.19 17.62 -8.53
C GLU A 18 7.17 16.63 -7.90
N GLU A 19 7.20 16.55 -6.58
CA GLU A 19 8.05 15.61 -5.84
C GLU A 19 7.70 14.17 -6.16
N VAL A 20 6.40 13.83 -6.17
CA VAL A 20 5.92 12.49 -6.50
C VAL A 20 6.31 12.10 -7.93
N LYS A 21 6.14 13.00 -8.90
CA LYS A 21 6.57 12.74 -10.28
C LYS A 21 8.08 12.51 -10.37
N LYS A 22 8.87 13.29 -9.63
CA LYS A 22 10.33 13.12 -9.57
C LYS A 22 10.70 11.76 -8.99
N ILE A 23 10.06 11.34 -7.89
CA ILE A 23 10.27 10.02 -7.28
C ILE A 23 9.93 8.91 -8.29
N ILE A 24 8.77 9.01 -8.96
CA ILE A 24 8.36 8.00 -9.95
C ILE A 24 9.38 7.90 -11.09
N ASN A 25 9.86 9.02 -11.63
CA ASN A 25 10.87 9.01 -12.68
C ASN A 25 12.16 8.32 -12.23
N THR A 26 12.64 8.63 -11.03
CA THR A 26 13.82 7.96 -10.46
C THR A 26 13.60 6.45 -10.28
N LEU A 27 12.41 6.02 -9.84
CA LEU A 27 12.09 4.59 -9.70
C LEU A 27 11.96 3.89 -11.06
N ASN A 28 11.45 4.59 -12.07
CA ASN A 28 11.32 4.07 -13.43
C ASN A 28 12.69 3.86 -14.10
N GLU A 29 13.65 4.75 -13.85
CA GLU A 29 15.02 4.67 -14.37
C GLU A 29 15.91 3.68 -13.59
N ALA A 30 15.50 3.29 -12.37
CA ALA A 30 16.28 2.41 -11.52
C ALA A 30 16.43 1.01 -12.13
N GLN A 31 17.64 0.47 -12.06
CA GLN A 31 17.93 -0.93 -12.37
C GLN A 31 17.85 -1.75 -11.09
N VAL A 32 16.87 -2.65 -11.02
CA VAL A 32 16.67 -3.55 -9.86
C VAL A 32 16.76 -5.02 -10.31
N PRO A 33 17.08 -5.96 -9.40
CA PRO A 33 17.01 -7.39 -9.68
C PRO A 33 15.62 -7.81 -10.20
N SER A 34 15.55 -8.97 -10.85
CA SER A 34 14.29 -9.47 -11.42
C SER A 34 13.20 -9.68 -10.35
N GLN A 35 11.95 -9.69 -10.81
CA GLN A 35 10.79 -9.97 -9.95
C GLN A 35 10.80 -11.38 -9.34
N ASP A 36 11.71 -12.28 -9.73
CA ASP A 36 11.87 -13.59 -9.08
C ASP A 36 12.75 -13.49 -7.83
N VAL A 37 13.59 -12.46 -7.75
CA VAL A 37 14.55 -12.23 -6.66
C VAL A 37 13.98 -11.26 -5.63
N VAL A 38 13.41 -10.13 -6.10
CA VAL A 38 12.92 -9.05 -5.24
C VAL A 38 11.51 -8.62 -5.63
N GLU A 39 10.71 -8.32 -4.62
CA GLU A 39 9.42 -7.65 -4.77
C GLU A 39 9.52 -6.23 -4.23
N VAL A 40 9.10 -5.26 -5.05
CA VAL A 40 9.15 -3.83 -4.69
C VAL A 40 7.74 -3.28 -4.61
N VAL A 41 7.43 -2.63 -3.49
CA VAL A 41 6.12 -2.04 -3.22
C VAL A 41 6.29 -0.60 -2.76
N VAL A 42 5.53 0.33 -3.33
CA VAL A 42 5.50 1.74 -2.88
C VAL A 42 4.14 2.09 -2.30
N SER A 43 4.13 2.87 -1.22
CA SER A 43 2.91 3.29 -0.54
C SER A 43 2.83 4.82 -0.39
N PRO A 44 2.23 5.51 -1.38
CA PRO A 44 2.01 6.96 -1.34
C PRO A 44 0.79 7.36 -0.50
N PRO A 45 0.67 8.64 -0.10
CA PRO A 45 -0.60 9.20 0.37
C PRO A 45 -1.75 8.94 -0.63
N TYR A 46 -2.98 8.79 -0.11
CA TYR A 46 -4.15 8.44 -0.94
C TYR A 46 -4.37 9.36 -2.15
N VAL A 47 -4.11 10.66 -1.99
CA VAL A 47 -4.28 11.66 -3.05
C VAL A 47 -3.38 11.42 -4.26
N PHE A 48 -2.29 10.68 -4.09
CA PHE A 48 -1.33 10.37 -5.16
C PHE A 48 -1.46 8.94 -5.70
N LEU A 49 -2.31 8.08 -5.12
CA LEU A 49 -2.50 6.70 -5.60
C LEU A 49 -2.82 6.62 -7.11
N PRO A 50 -3.73 7.44 -7.67
CA PRO A 50 -4.04 7.37 -9.10
C PRO A 50 -2.83 7.73 -9.98
N THR A 51 -2.08 8.77 -9.59
CA THR A 51 -0.91 9.26 -10.33
C THR A 51 0.25 8.27 -10.26
N VAL A 52 0.52 7.70 -9.09
CA VAL A 52 1.56 6.68 -8.92
C VAL A 52 1.19 5.44 -9.72
N LYS A 53 -0.06 4.98 -9.64
CA LYS A 53 -0.51 3.79 -10.38
C LYS A 53 -0.42 3.94 -11.89
N SER A 54 -0.65 5.14 -12.42
CA SER A 54 -0.62 5.38 -13.87
C SER A 54 0.78 5.57 -14.45
N LEU A 55 1.73 6.09 -13.66
CA LEU A 55 3.06 6.46 -14.14
C LEU A 55 4.16 5.48 -13.71
N LEU A 56 3.94 4.70 -12.65
CA LEU A 56 4.94 3.75 -12.15
C LEU A 56 5.04 2.54 -13.08
N ARG A 57 6.27 2.07 -13.29
CA ARG A 57 6.57 0.84 -14.02
C ARG A 57 5.75 -0.37 -13.50
N PRO A 58 5.29 -1.26 -14.41
CA PRO A 58 4.31 -2.30 -14.09
C PRO A 58 4.87 -3.43 -13.20
N ASP A 59 6.20 -3.56 -13.12
CA ASP A 59 6.88 -4.54 -12.28
C ASP A 59 6.94 -4.14 -10.79
N PHE A 60 6.56 -2.90 -10.45
CA PHE A 60 6.48 -2.43 -9.06
C PHE A 60 5.01 -2.38 -8.62
N HIS A 61 4.76 -2.73 -7.36
CA HIS A 61 3.41 -2.73 -6.80
C HIS A 61 3.10 -1.43 -6.06
N VAL A 62 1.82 -1.06 -6.06
CA VAL A 62 1.31 0.13 -5.35
C VAL A 62 0.41 -0.33 -4.22
N ALA A 63 0.66 0.22 -3.02
CA ALA A 63 -0.02 -0.11 -1.78
C ALA A 63 -0.68 1.14 -1.17
N ALA A 64 -1.79 0.97 -0.47
CA ALA A 64 -2.39 2.06 0.29
C ALA A 64 -1.77 2.13 1.68
N GLN A 65 -1.71 3.33 2.27
CA GLN A 65 -1.15 3.47 3.61
C GLN A 65 -2.13 3.03 4.71
N ASN A 66 -3.42 3.14 4.48
CA ASN A 66 -4.43 2.70 5.44
C ASN A 66 -5.64 2.13 4.69
N CYS A 67 -6.56 1.51 5.42
CA CYS A 67 -7.84 1.06 4.90
C CYS A 67 -8.89 0.95 6.02
N TRP A 68 -10.14 1.28 5.69
CA TRP A 68 -11.28 1.09 6.59
C TRP A 68 -11.55 -0.38 6.83
N VAL A 69 -11.87 -0.70 8.09
CA VAL A 69 -12.12 -2.06 8.52
C VAL A 69 -13.40 -2.63 7.90
N LYS A 70 -14.54 -1.97 8.08
CA LYS A 70 -15.83 -2.59 7.76
C LYS A 70 -16.15 -2.44 6.28
N LYS A 71 -17.29 -2.99 5.87
CA LYS A 71 -17.92 -2.62 4.60
C LYS A 71 -18.07 -1.09 4.54
N GLY A 72 -17.91 -0.51 3.34
CA GLY A 72 -18.13 0.93 3.12
C GLY A 72 -19.53 1.36 3.57
N GLY A 73 -19.69 2.66 3.86
CA GLY A 73 -20.92 3.22 4.44
C GLY A 73 -20.70 4.67 4.88
N ALA A 74 -21.45 5.11 5.90
CA ALA A 74 -21.39 6.46 6.46
C ALA A 74 -20.16 6.67 7.36
N PHE A 75 -18.97 6.56 6.76
CA PHE A 75 -17.66 6.73 7.42
C PHE A 75 -16.90 7.85 6.70
N THR A 76 -17.24 9.10 7.01
CA THR A 76 -16.65 10.27 6.35
C THR A 76 -15.14 10.32 6.56
N GLY A 77 -14.38 10.45 5.48
CA GLY A 77 -12.91 10.50 5.49
C GLY A 77 -12.21 9.14 5.41
N GLU A 78 -12.93 8.04 5.61
CA GLU A 78 -12.37 6.69 5.55
C GLU A 78 -12.41 6.10 4.13
N VAL A 79 -11.40 5.28 3.80
CA VAL A 79 -11.29 4.65 2.48
C VAL A 79 -11.40 3.13 2.61
N SER A 80 -12.50 2.56 2.08
CA SER A 80 -12.73 1.10 2.14
C SER A 80 -11.85 0.30 1.19
N ALA A 81 -11.62 -0.98 1.50
CA ALA A 81 -10.84 -1.89 0.66
C ALA A 81 -11.43 -1.99 -0.76
N ARG A 82 -12.76 -1.91 -0.88
CA ARG A 82 -13.46 -1.87 -2.16
C ARG A 82 -13.17 -0.60 -2.96
N CYS A 83 -12.96 0.54 -2.30
CA CYS A 83 -12.55 1.77 -3.00
C CYS A 83 -11.12 1.64 -3.50
N LEU A 84 -10.24 0.99 -2.74
CA LEU A 84 -8.82 0.82 -3.09
C LEU A 84 -8.57 -0.23 -4.18
N SER A 85 -9.48 -1.21 -4.34
CA SER A 85 -9.32 -2.28 -5.32
C SER A 85 -9.30 -1.81 -6.78
N ILE A 86 -9.68 -0.56 -7.06
CA ILE A 86 -9.57 0.02 -8.41
C ILE A 86 -8.11 0.36 -8.77
N TRP A 87 -7.27 0.63 -7.77
CA TRP A 87 -5.87 1.02 -7.96
C TRP A 87 -4.90 -0.12 -7.68
N ILE A 88 -5.28 -1.02 -6.78
CA ILE A 88 -4.40 -2.05 -6.25
C ILE A 88 -4.74 -3.40 -6.88
N SER A 89 -3.73 -4.02 -7.50
CA SER A 89 -3.86 -5.31 -8.16
C SER A 89 -4.37 -6.38 -7.18
N ARG A 90 -5.20 -7.31 -7.67
CA ARG A 90 -5.67 -8.47 -6.89
C ARG A 90 -4.45 -9.21 -6.33
N GLY A 91 -4.37 -9.34 -5.00
CA GLY A 91 -3.25 -9.99 -4.31
C GLY A 91 -2.17 -9.05 -3.76
N SER A 92 -2.24 -7.75 -4.05
CA SER A 92 -1.25 -6.75 -3.59
C SER A 92 -1.87 -5.64 -2.75
N LEU A 93 -3.09 -5.83 -2.22
CA LEU A 93 -3.56 -4.94 -1.17
C LEU A 93 -2.57 -5.13 -0.04
N LEU A 94 -1.66 -4.19 0.11
CA LEU A 94 -0.74 -4.08 1.22
C LEU A 94 -1.13 -2.77 1.90
N VAL A 95 -1.46 -2.85 3.17
CA VAL A 95 -1.82 -1.67 3.97
C VAL A 95 -0.70 -1.45 4.97
N THR A 96 0.08 -0.39 4.80
CA THR A 96 1.17 -0.05 5.72
C THR A 96 0.59 0.61 6.97
N LEU A 97 0.14 -0.19 7.94
CA LEU A 97 -0.35 0.34 9.20
C LEU A 97 0.78 1.10 9.90
N LYS A 98 0.75 2.43 9.81
CA LYS A 98 1.52 3.25 10.74
C LYS A 98 0.88 3.12 12.12
N GLU A 99 1.60 2.53 13.07
CA GLU A 99 1.31 2.65 14.49
C GLU A 99 1.49 4.12 14.89
N ASP A 100 0.45 4.93 14.74
CA ASP A 100 0.46 6.30 15.22
C ASP A 100 -0.25 6.37 16.56
N SER A 101 0.55 6.45 17.62
CA SER A 101 0.24 6.82 19.01
C SER A 101 -0.62 8.07 19.20
N TYR A 102 -1.00 8.76 18.13
CA TYR A 102 -1.82 9.97 18.10
C TYR A 102 -3.30 9.71 17.81
N TRP A 103 -3.64 8.55 17.22
CA TRP A 103 -5.03 8.12 17.02
C TRP A 103 -5.33 6.95 17.94
N VAL A 104 -6.19 7.17 18.92
CA VAL A 104 -6.64 6.10 19.84
C VAL A 104 -7.57 5.15 19.09
N ASN A 105 -6.99 4.24 18.30
CA ASN A 105 -7.73 3.11 17.77
C ASN A 105 -7.78 2.03 18.87
N PRO A 106 -8.96 1.56 19.28
CA PRO A 106 -9.04 0.40 20.15
C PRO A 106 -8.33 -0.79 19.47
N MET A 107 -7.55 -1.55 20.25
CA MET A 107 -6.77 -2.71 19.78
C MET A 107 -7.60 -3.67 18.92
N SER A 108 -8.90 -3.82 19.22
CA SER A 108 -9.82 -4.65 18.44
C SER A 108 -9.96 -4.23 16.97
N LEU A 109 -9.85 -2.93 16.66
CA LEU A 109 -9.86 -2.45 15.28
C LEU A 109 -8.54 -2.73 14.57
N LEU A 110 -7.41 -2.68 15.26
CA LEU A 110 -6.10 -3.03 14.71
C LEU A 110 -6.05 -4.52 14.34
N GLU A 111 -6.49 -5.39 15.25
CA GLU A 111 -6.60 -6.84 15.01
C GLU A 111 -7.55 -7.15 13.85
N THR A 112 -8.65 -6.40 13.73
CA THR A 112 -9.60 -6.55 12.62
C THR A 112 -8.98 -6.11 11.30
N ARG A 113 -8.20 -5.01 11.25
CA ARG A 113 -7.47 -4.57 10.05
C ARG A 113 -6.48 -5.62 9.58
N LEU A 114 -5.74 -6.22 10.51
CA LEU A 114 -4.81 -7.32 10.24
C LEU A 114 -5.57 -8.55 9.70
N HIS A 115 -6.65 -8.98 10.35
CA HIS A 115 -7.40 -10.19 9.98
C HIS A 115 -8.10 -10.12 8.61
N MET A 116 -8.68 -8.98 8.23
CA MET A 116 -9.34 -8.86 6.92
C MET A 116 -8.36 -8.89 5.75
N HIS A 117 -7.07 -8.72 6.03
CA HIS A 117 -6.00 -8.84 5.07
C HIS A 117 -5.66 -10.32 4.78
N PHE A 118 -5.55 -11.12 5.84
CA PHE A 118 -5.22 -12.55 5.73
C PHE A 118 -6.33 -13.39 5.10
N HIS A 119 -7.60 -13.00 5.26
CA HIS A 119 -8.72 -13.84 4.82
C HIS A 119 -9.08 -13.72 3.33
N LYS A 120 -8.42 -12.87 2.54
CA LYS A 120 -8.80 -12.65 1.13
C LYS A 120 -7.64 -12.57 0.12
N VAL A 121 -6.42 -12.81 0.57
CA VAL A 121 -5.22 -12.84 -0.27
C VAL A 121 -4.42 -14.08 0.13
N GLU A 122 -4.32 -15.07 -0.75
CA GLU A 122 -3.46 -16.26 -0.59
C GLU A 122 -1.96 -15.90 -0.73
N GLY A 123 -1.52 -14.84 -0.06
CA GLY A 123 -0.15 -14.38 -0.03
C GLY A 123 0.05 -13.53 1.21
N ASP A 124 0.96 -13.96 2.08
CA ASP A 124 1.25 -13.32 3.36
C ASP A 124 1.58 -11.83 3.17
N CYS A 125 0.65 -10.97 3.55
CA CYS A 125 0.86 -9.53 3.57
C CYS A 125 1.21 -9.12 5.00
N LEU A 126 2.48 -8.80 5.23
CA LEU A 126 3.01 -8.29 6.48
C LEU A 126 2.89 -6.76 6.54
N CYS A 127 2.33 -6.26 7.64
CA CYS A 127 2.42 -4.84 7.99
C CYS A 127 3.88 -4.47 8.32
N TRP A 128 4.32 -3.32 7.83
CA TRP A 128 5.59 -2.66 8.16
C TRP A 128 5.30 -1.21 8.58
#